data_AF-A0A965DW70-F1
#
_entry.id   AF-A0A965DW70-F1
#
_cell.length_a   1.000
_cell.length_b   1.000
_cell.length_c   1.000
_cell.angle_alpha   90.00
_cell.angle_beta   90.00
_cell.angle_gamma   90.00
#
_symmetry.space_group_name_H-M   'P 1'
#
loop_
_entity.id
_entity.type
_entity.pdbx_description
1 polymer ?
#
loop_
_entity_poly.entity_id
_entity_poly.type
_entity_poly.pdbx_seq_one_letter_code
_entity_poly.pdbx_strand_id
1 'polypeptide(L)' 'MSKDKQTVFSLSAQKRDKFGKGASRRDRQANRLPAVVYGNGQDPIHVSLDQHDASLALRVPYKRKIRSCC' A
#
# COMPACT_ATOMS: atom_id res chain seq x y z
N MET A 1 -20.53 -20.14 -8.26
CA MET A 1 -19.35 -19.76 -9.09
C MET A 1 -19.43 -18.27 -9.44
N SER A 2 -19.20 -17.36 -8.49
CA SER A 2 -19.24 -15.92 -8.76
C SER A 2 -18.05 -15.27 -8.08
N LYS A 3 -17.03 -14.91 -8.88
CA LYS A 3 -15.81 -14.26 -8.41
C LYS A 3 -16.19 -12.87 -7.88
N ASP A 4 -16.11 -12.68 -6.57
CA ASP A 4 -16.18 -11.36 -5.96
C ASP A 4 -15.00 -10.53 -6.54
N LYS A 5 -15.32 -9.57 -7.42
CA LYS A 5 -14.31 -8.79 -8.16
C LYS A 5 -13.57 -7.88 -7.20
N GLN A 6 -12.31 -8.20 -6.95
CA GLN A 6 -11.38 -7.29 -6.29
C GLN A 6 -11.18 -6.05 -7.18
N THR A 7 -11.47 -4.85 -6.64
CA THR A 7 -10.98 -3.59 -7.22
C THR A 7 -9.47 -3.53 -6.98
N VAL A 8 -8.71 -4.06 -7.92
CA VAL A 8 -7.25 -4.06 -7.89
C VAL A 8 -6.76 -2.67 -8.29
N PHE A 9 -6.09 -1.98 -7.36
CA PHE A 9 -5.45 -0.69 -7.62
C PHE A 9 -3.99 -0.91 -8.00
N SER A 10 -3.58 -0.39 -9.15
CA SER A 10 -2.18 -0.37 -9.56
C SER A 10 -1.49 0.82 -8.91
N LEU A 11 -0.54 0.56 -8.01
CA LEU A 11 0.23 1.59 -7.32
C LEU A 11 1.67 1.58 -7.83
N SER A 12 2.17 2.75 -8.23
CA SER A 12 3.58 2.89 -8.62
C SER A 12 4.47 2.87 -7.38
N ALA A 13 5.34 1.86 -7.29
CA ALA A 13 6.25 1.66 -6.17
C ALA A 13 7.72 1.70 -6.64
N GLN A 14 8.55 2.43 -5.91
CA GLN A 14 10.01 2.44 -6.13
C GLN A 14 10.71 1.83 -4.92
N LYS A 15 11.61 0.87 -5.13
CA LYS A 15 12.45 0.31 -4.06
C LYS A 15 13.37 1.39 -3.51
N ARG A 16 13.56 1.40 -2.19
CA ARG A 16 14.38 2.40 -1.50
C ARG A 16 15.59 1.74 -0.84
N ASP A 17 16.77 2.32 -1.04
CA ASP A 17 18.00 1.86 -0.39
C ASP A 17 18.32 2.66 0.88
N LYS A 18 17.80 3.90 0.98
CA LYS A 18 18.04 4.80 2.12
C LYS A 18 16.92 4.69 3.15
N PHE A 19 17.24 4.08 4.29
CA PHE A 19 16.36 3.89 5.45
C PHE A 19 16.70 4.86 6.60
N GLY A 20 15.73 5.10 7.49
CA GLY A 20 15.87 5.95 8.68
C GLY A 20 14.98 7.19 8.70
N LYS A 21 14.82 7.78 9.89
CA LYS A 21 13.91 8.90 10.17
C LYS A 21 14.09 10.10 9.24
N GLY A 22 15.34 10.47 8.94
CA GLY A 22 15.65 11.62 8.07
C GLY A 22 15.40 11.36 6.58
N ALA A 23 15.55 10.11 6.12
CA ALA A 23 15.16 9.73 4.75
C ALA A 23 13.63 9.79 4.63
N SER A 24 12.92 9.10 5.52
CA SER A 24 11.44 9.08 5.51
C SER A 24 10.80 10.46 5.67
N ARG A 25 11.45 11.42 6.34
CA ARG A 25 10.97 12.81 6.40
C ARG A 25 11.08 13.52 5.05
N ARG A 26 12.22 13.37 4.35
CA ARG A 26 12.44 13.95 3.03
C ARG A 26 11.45 13.41 2.00
N ASP A 27 11.17 12.12 2.02
CA ASP A 27 10.23 11.55 1.06
C ASP A 27 8.80 12.03 1.29
N ARG A 28 8.38 12.21 2.56
CA ARG A 28 7.07 12.81 2.86
C ARG A 28 6.99 14.27 2.40
N GLN A 29 8.09 15.03 2.46
CA GLN A 29 8.14 16.39 1.89
C GLN A 29 8.04 16.37 0.36
N ALA A 30 8.56 15.32 -0.28
CA ALA A 30 8.48 15.10 -1.72
C ALA A 30 7.18 14.39 -2.18
N ASN A 31 6.13 14.37 -1.34
CA ASN A 31 4.85 13.70 -1.61
C ASN A 31 4.95 12.18 -1.87
N ARG A 32 5.96 11.52 -1.30
CA ARG A 32 6.14 10.07 -1.36
C ARG A 32 5.91 9.43 0.00
N LEU A 33 5.15 8.33 0.00
CA LEU A 33 4.85 7.56 1.19
C LEU A 33 5.87 6.43 1.38
N PRO A 34 6.71 6.46 2.44
CA PRO A 34 7.54 5.32 2.78
C PRO A 34 6.67 4.17 3.31
N ALA A 35 6.78 3.00 2.70
CA ALA A 35 6.06 1.79 3.09
C ALA A 35 7.00 0.58 3.14
N VAL A 36 6.53 -0.49 3.80
CA VAL A 36 7.24 -1.77 3.89
C VAL A 36 6.28 -2.86 3.44
N VAL A 37 6.71 -3.65 2.46
CA VAL A 37 6.00 -4.83 1.99
C VAL A 37 6.62 -6.05 2.65
N TYR A 38 5.79 -6.85 3.30
CA TYR A 38 6.19 -8.10 3.94
C TYR A 38 5.18 -9.21 3.57
N GLY A 39 5.62 -10.46 3.62
CA GLY A 39 4.77 -11.62 3.35
C GLY A 39 5.46 -12.92 3.73
N ASN A 40 4.67 -13.97 4.02
CA ASN A 40 5.02 -15.37 4.33
C ASN A 40 6.53 -15.75 4.35
N GLY A 41 7.29 -15.25 5.34
CA GLY A 41 8.71 -15.59 5.53
C GLY A 41 9.70 -14.96 4.53
N GLN A 42 9.27 -13.97 3.74
CA GLN A 42 10.11 -13.21 2.82
C GLN A 42 10.73 -12.00 3.52
N ASP A 43 11.91 -11.60 3.05
CA ASP A 43 12.60 -10.43 3.58
C ASP A 43 11.77 -9.15 3.37
N PRO A 44 11.69 -8.26 4.38
CA PRO A 44 10.97 -7.00 4.25
C PRO A 44 11.53 -6.11 3.14
N ILE A 45 10.67 -5.66 2.24
CA ILE A 45 11.05 -4.76 1.13
C ILE A 45 10.60 -3.34 1.47
N HIS A 46 11.57 -2.44 1.56
CA HIS A 46 11.30 -1.01 1.70
C HIS A 46 10.95 -0.38 0.34
N VAL A 47 9.77 0.23 0.25
CA VAL A 47 9.27 0.86 -0.97
C VAL A 47 8.80 2.29 -0.70
N SER A 48 8.88 3.13 -1.73
CA SER A 48 8.33 4.48 -1.76
C SER A 48 7.15 4.48 -2.70
N LEU A 49 5.95 4.72 -2.17
CA LEU A 49 4.72 4.85 -2.93
C LEU A 49 4.44 6.32 -3.25
N ASP A 50 3.63 6.59 -4.27
CA ASP A 50 3.07 7.92 -4.46
C ASP A 50 1.96 8.19 -3.42
N GLN A 51 1.96 9.39 -2.84
CA GLN A 51 0.98 9.73 -1.79
C GLN A 51 -0.43 9.89 -2.33
N HIS A 52 -0.59 10.47 -3.51
CA HIS A 52 -1.88 10.76 -4.09
C HIS A 52 -2.61 9.46 -4.43
N ASP A 53 -1.94 8.56 -5.15
CA ASP A 53 -2.51 7.27 -5.58
C ASP A 53 -2.90 6.41 -4.37
N ALA A 54 -2.05 6.35 -3.34
CA ALA A 54 -2.36 5.62 -2.12
C ALA A 54 -3.58 6.20 -1.38
N SER A 55 -3.70 7.53 -1.33
CA SER A 55 -4.83 8.19 -0.66
C SER A 55 -6.17 7.92 -1.38
N LEU A 56 -6.16 7.86 -2.70
CA LEU A 56 -7.33 7.52 -3.51
C LEU A 56 -7.75 6.07 -3.30
N ALA A 57 -6.78 5.14 -3.29
CA ALA A 57 -7.05 3.73 -3.07
C ALA A 57 -7.69 3.45 -1.72
N LEU A 58 -7.27 4.15 -0.66
CA LEU A 58 -7.82 4.00 0.69
C LEU A 58 -9.23 4.57 0.86
N ARG A 59 -9.63 5.53 0.02
CA ARG A 59 -10.98 6.12 0.08
C ARG A 59 -12.06 5.16 -0.38
N VAL A 60 -11.72 4.21 -1.24
CA VAL A 60 -12.68 3.21 -1.73
C VAL A 60 -12.87 2.14 -0.65
N PRO A 61 -14.10 1.95 -0.12
CA PRO A 61 -14.33 0.97 0.92
C PRO A 61 -14.14 -0.44 0.35
N TYR A 62 -13.23 -1.21 0.95
CA TYR A 62 -13.17 -2.64 0.69
C TYR A 62 -14.47 -3.29 1.17
N LYS A 63 -15.34 -3.69 0.23
CA LYS A 63 -16.61 -4.35 0.52
C LYS A 63 -16.34 -5.74 1.12
N ARG A 64 -16.14 -5.82 2.44
CA ARG A 64 -16.23 -7.09 3.16
C ARG A 64 -17.67 -7.57 3.09
N LYS A 65 -17.91 -8.59 2.28
CA LYS A 65 -19.16 -9.34 2.27
C LYS A 65 -19.18 -10.19 3.54
N ILE A 66 -19.54 -9.58 4.67
CA ILE A 66 -19.91 -10.34 5.86
C ILE A 66 -21.26 -10.96 5.51
N ARG A 67 -21.24 -12.15 4.92
CA ARG A 67 -22.42 -12.99 4.85
C ARG A 67 -22.75 -13.34 6.30
N SER A 68 -23.76 -12.69 6.84
CA SER A 68 -24.41 -13.06 8.09
C SER A 68 -24.92 -14.49 7.93
N CYS A 69 -24.20 -15.45 8.47
CA CYS A 69 -24.80 -16.74 8.80
C CYS A 69 -25.59 -16.56 10.09
N CYS A 70 -26.82 -17.07 10.03
CA CYS A 70 -27.87 -17.08 11.04
C CYS A 70 -27.42 -17.53 12.43
#